data_AF-A0A660CE08-F1
#
_entry.id   AF-A0A660CE08-F1
#
_cell.length_a   1.000
_cell.length_b   1.000
_cell.length_c   1.000
_cell.angle_alpha   90.00
_cell.angle_beta   90.00
_cell.angle_gamma   90.00
#
_symmetry.space_group_name_H-M   'P 1'
#
loop_
_entity.id
_entity.type
_entity.pdbx_description
1 polymer ?
#
loop_
_entity_poly.entity_id
_entity_poly.type
_entity_poly.pdbx_seq_one_letter_code
_entity_poly.pdbx_strand_id
1 'polypeptide(L)'
;MPRTVDHAQRRTHIVDALLRLAQREGLHAVSMRAVAVEADVSLRLVQYYFHSKAQLMHAAIAELERRGHARWRQRLNRRPDTGSTPADVRGYLETFLDEALPSDEESATFHRLWMSYAALAETDHTLPRAPLTDGPRELERLLGAALAAAPLPAGADPDLEAARLLNLVHGLGTGVLAGQRTADEARAVVRYHLDRTLEG
;
A
#
# COMPACT_ATOMS: atom_id res chain seq x y z
N MET A 1 11.37 -30.24 9.45
CA MET A 1 10.98 -28.83 9.27
C MET A 1 9.59 -28.61 9.88
N PRO A 2 9.29 -27.48 10.55
CA PRO A 2 8.03 -27.32 11.30
C PRO A 2 6.82 -27.19 10.37
N ARG A 3 5.72 -27.89 10.66
CA ARG A 3 4.43 -27.85 9.91
C ARG A 3 3.92 -26.43 9.63
N THR A 4 4.16 -25.51 10.56
CA THR A 4 3.74 -24.11 10.46
C THR A 4 4.49 -23.33 9.38
N VAL A 5 5.77 -23.66 9.16
CA VAL A 5 6.62 -23.00 8.15
C VAL A 5 6.17 -23.39 6.74
N ASP A 6 5.85 -24.67 6.50
CA ASP A 6 5.26 -25.15 5.24
C ASP A 6 3.89 -24.49 4.99
N HIS A 7 3.08 -24.33 6.05
CA HIS A 7 1.76 -23.69 5.92
C HIS A 7 1.85 -22.22 5.50
N ALA A 8 2.75 -21.45 6.12
CA ALA A 8 2.96 -20.04 5.74
C ALA A 8 3.53 -19.92 4.33
N GLN A 9 4.51 -20.74 3.96
CA GLN A 9 5.10 -20.76 2.62
C GLN A 9 4.06 -21.07 1.54
N ARG A 10 3.21 -22.08 1.74
CA ARG A 10 2.12 -22.41 0.82
C ARG A 10 1.13 -21.27 0.66
N ARG A 11 0.76 -20.61 1.77
CA ARG A 11 -0.14 -19.46 1.74
C ARG A 11 0.47 -18.31 0.94
N THR A 12 1.75 -18.00 1.15
CA THR A 12 2.47 -16.97 0.38
C THR A 12 2.58 -17.34 -1.10
N HIS A 13 2.88 -18.59 -1.44
CA HIS A 13 2.95 -19.06 -2.83
C HIS A 13 1.64 -18.84 -3.61
N ILE A 14 0.50 -19.09 -2.97
CA ILE A 14 -0.82 -18.85 -3.58
C ILE A 14 -1.08 -17.35 -3.76
N VAL A 15 -0.67 -16.51 -2.79
CA VAL A 15 -0.78 -15.05 -2.90
C VAL A 15 0.12 -14.53 -4.03
N ASP A 16 1.35 -15.03 -4.14
CA ASP A 16 2.29 -14.66 -5.20
C ASP A 16 1.75 -15.00 -6.58
N ALA A 17 1.08 -16.15 -6.72
CA ALA A 17 0.40 -16.51 -7.96
C ALA A 17 -0.72 -15.52 -8.32
N LEU A 18 -1.53 -15.09 -7.35
CA LEU A 18 -2.50 -14.03 -7.60
C LEU A 18 -1.82 -12.74 -8.06
N LEU A 19 -0.74 -12.33 -7.40
CA LEU A 19 -0.03 -11.10 -7.74
C LEU A 19 0.55 -11.15 -9.16
N ARG A 20 1.20 -12.26 -9.54
CA ARG A 20 1.69 -12.46 -10.93
C ARG A 20 0.56 -12.41 -11.95
N LEU A 21 -0.58 -13.04 -11.66
CA LEU A 21 -1.74 -13.01 -12.56
C LEU A 21 -2.31 -11.60 -12.69
N ALA A 22 -2.44 -10.89 -11.57
CA ALA A 22 -2.94 -9.51 -11.53
C ALA A 22 -2.04 -8.54 -12.29
N GLN A 23 -0.72 -8.74 -12.24
CA GLN A 23 0.28 -7.97 -12.97
C GLN A 23 0.18 -8.23 -14.48
N ARG A 24 0.18 -9.51 -14.88
CA ARG A 24 0.21 -9.93 -16.29
C ARG A 24 -1.12 -9.69 -17.03
N GLU A 25 -2.24 -10.01 -16.39
CA GLU A 25 -3.56 -10.09 -17.05
C GLU A 25 -4.58 -9.13 -16.44
N GLY A 26 -4.22 -8.41 -15.38
CA GLY A 26 -5.14 -7.51 -14.68
C GLY A 26 -6.08 -8.23 -13.72
N LEU A 27 -6.76 -7.45 -12.87
CA LEU A 27 -7.58 -7.99 -11.77
C LEU A 27 -8.85 -8.70 -12.20
N HIS A 28 -9.33 -8.44 -13.42
CA HIS A 28 -10.50 -9.12 -13.97
C HIS A 28 -10.23 -10.61 -14.22
N ALA A 29 -8.98 -10.99 -14.54
CA ALA A 29 -8.56 -12.38 -14.75
C ALA A 29 -8.44 -13.18 -13.44
N VAL A 30 -8.34 -12.50 -12.29
CA VAL A 30 -8.15 -13.15 -10.99
C VAL A 30 -9.42 -13.90 -10.56
N SER A 31 -9.31 -15.23 -10.52
CA SER A 31 -10.31 -16.13 -9.93
C SER A 31 -9.62 -17.22 -9.12
N MET A 32 -10.35 -17.88 -8.20
CA MET A 32 -9.80 -18.98 -7.41
C MET A 32 -9.21 -20.10 -8.29
N ARG A 33 -9.84 -20.37 -9.45
CA ARG A 33 -9.34 -21.36 -10.42
C ARG A 33 -8.10 -20.88 -11.16
N ALA A 34 -8.12 -19.64 -11.64
CA ALA A 34 -6.98 -19.07 -12.35
C ALA A 34 -5.74 -18.99 -11.44
N VAL A 35 -5.92 -18.62 -10.17
CA VAL A 35 -4.84 -18.62 -9.17
C VAL A 35 -4.34 -20.04 -8.89
N ALA A 36 -5.23 -21.04 -8.81
CA ALA A 36 -4.81 -22.43 -8.65
C ALA A 36 -3.91 -22.89 -9.81
N VAL A 37 -4.27 -22.55 -11.04
CA VAL A 37 -3.46 -22.83 -12.24
C VAL A 37 -2.12 -22.09 -12.19
N GLU A 38 -2.12 -20.78 -11.91
CA GLU A 38 -0.89 -19.97 -11.83
C GLU A 38 0.03 -20.37 -10.66
N ALA A 39 -0.52 -20.97 -9.60
CA ALA A 39 0.23 -21.51 -8.48
C ALA A 39 0.66 -22.97 -8.69
N ASP A 40 0.24 -23.64 -9.77
CA ASP A 40 0.44 -25.08 -9.98
C ASP A 40 -0.06 -25.93 -8.79
N VAL A 41 -1.28 -25.66 -8.32
CA VAL A 41 -1.92 -26.38 -7.22
C VAL A 41 -3.38 -26.70 -7.53
N SER A 42 -3.97 -27.63 -6.77
CA SER A 42 -5.40 -27.91 -6.90
C SER A 42 -6.27 -26.74 -6.39
N LEU A 43 -7.42 -26.52 -7.03
CA LEU A 43 -8.43 -25.57 -6.53
C LEU A 43 -8.82 -25.85 -5.08
N ARG A 44 -8.92 -27.13 -4.70
CA ARG A 44 -9.23 -27.54 -3.32
C ARG A 44 -8.18 -27.04 -2.33
N LEU A 45 -6.89 -27.03 -2.71
CA LEU A 45 -5.83 -26.48 -1.86
C LEU A 45 -5.99 -24.97 -1.70
N VAL A 46 -6.28 -24.23 -2.78
CA VAL A 46 -6.55 -22.79 -2.68
C VAL A 46 -7.73 -22.52 -1.75
N GLN A 47 -8.82 -23.28 -1.90
CA GLN A 47 -10.01 -23.18 -1.06
C GLN A 47 -9.77 -23.56 0.41
N TYR A 48 -8.80 -24.44 0.68
CA TYR A 48 -8.38 -24.75 2.05
C TYR A 48 -7.72 -23.55 2.75
N TYR A 49 -6.93 -22.75 2.02
CA TYR A 49 -6.29 -21.54 2.58
C TYR A 49 -7.17 -20.30 2.53
N PHE A 50 -8.01 -20.18 1.50
CA PHE A 50 -8.83 -19.01 1.22
C PHE A 50 -10.24 -19.43 0.82
N HIS A 51 -11.22 -19.14 1.68
CA HIS A 51 -12.60 -19.56 1.50
C HIS A 51 -13.34 -18.71 0.46
N SER A 52 -12.83 -17.53 0.13
CA SER A 52 -13.41 -16.62 -0.86
C SER A 52 -12.35 -15.85 -1.65
N LYS A 53 -12.73 -15.35 -2.84
CA LYS A 53 -11.90 -14.43 -3.62
C LYS A 53 -11.54 -13.19 -2.81
N ALA A 54 -12.46 -12.67 -2.01
CA ALA A 54 -12.21 -11.51 -1.18
C ALA A 54 -11.18 -11.78 -0.07
N GLN A 55 -11.21 -12.96 0.57
CA GLN A 55 -10.18 -13.35 1.54
C GLN A 55 -8.80 -13.45 0.88
N LEU A 56 -8.75 -13.99 -0.34
CA LEU A 56 -7.52 -14.08 -1.13
C LEU A 56 -7.01 -12.70 -1.57
N MET A 57 -7.90 -11.78 -2.01
CA MET A 57 -7.55 -10.40 -2.35
C MET A 57 -7.01 -9.63 -1.13
N HIS A 58 -7.67 -9.75 0.02
CA HIS A 58 -7.18 -9.16 1.27
C HIS A 58 -5.77 -9.68 1.61
N ALA A 59 -5.53 -10.99 1.48
CA ALA A 59 -4.22 -11.55 1.71
C ALA A 59 -3.13 -11.00 0.78
N ALA A 60 -3.49 -10.68 -0.47
CA ALA A 60 -2.60 -10.05 -1.43
C ALA A 60 -2.31 -8.58 -1.09
N ILE A 61 -3.33 -7.82 -0.68
CA ILE A 61 -3.17 -6.43 -0.19
C ILE A 61 -2.21 -6.42 1.01
N ALA A 62 -2.46 -7.25 2.02
CA ALA A 62 -1.61 -7.31 3.21
C ALA A 62 -0.16 -7.72 2.91
N GLU A 63 0.06 -8.60 1.93
CA GLU A 63 1.41 -8.99 1.52
C GLU A 63 2.14 -7.84 0.80
N LEU A 64 1.43 -7.09 -0.06
CA LEU A 64 1.99 -5.91 -0.72
C LEU A 64 2.26 -4.77 0.27
N GLU A 65 1.39 -4.54 1.25
CA GLU A 65 1.64 -3.59 2.36
C GLU A 65 2.90 -3.97 3.12
N ARG A 66 3.04 -5.26 3.47
CA ARG A 66 4.22 -5.77 4.17
C ARG A 66 5.50 -5.55 3.36
N ARG A 67 5.47 -5.78 2.04
CA ARG A 67 6.60 -5.53 1.13
C ARG A 67 6.91 -4.04 1.02
N GLY A 68 5.90 -3.20 0.86
CA GLY A 68 6.02 -1.75 0.80
C GLY A 68 6.63 -1.18 2.08
N HIS A 69 6.13 -1.58 3.26
CA HIS A 69 6.71 -1.20 4.55
C HIS A 69 8.17 -1.69 4.70
N ALA A 70 8.50 -2.87 4.20
CA ALA A 70 9.88 -3.36 4.23
C ALA A 70 10.80 -2.52 3.33
N ARG A 71 10.37 -2.19 2.10
CA ARG A 71 11.12 -1.31 1.19
C ARG A 71 11.26 0.10 1.74
N TRP A 72 10.19 0.67 2.30
CA TRP A 72 10.21 1.97 2.94
C TRP A 72 11.25 2.03 4.05
N ARG A 73 11.21 1.09 5.01
CA ARG A 73 12.22 0.99 6.08
C ARG A 73 13.64 0.80 5.54
N GLN A 74 13.82 -0.02 4.51
CA GLN A 74 15.13 -0.23 3.90
C GLN A 74 15.69 1.05 3.28
N ARG A 75 14.85 1.85 2.60
CA ARG A 75 15.24 3.15 2.04
C ARG A 75 15.58 4.14 3.15
N LEU A 76 14.78 4.19 4.22
CA LEU A 76 15.06 5.03 5.39
C LEU A 76 16.41 4.69 6.03
N ASN A 77 16.71 3.40 6.23
CA ASN A 77 17.99 2.94 6.82
C ASN A 77 19.23 3.25 5.97
N ARG A 78 19.05 3.58 4.68
CA ARG A 78 20.15 3.98 3.79
C ARG A 78 20.38 5.49 3.79
N ARG A 79 19.46 6.28 4.36
CA ARG A 79 19.66 7.72 4.49
C ARG A 79 20.75 7.99 5.53
N PRO A 80 21.56 9.05 5.35
CA PRO A 80 22.47 9.50 6.39
C PRO A 80 21.67 9.77 7.67
N ASP A 81 22.21 9.36 8.82
CA ASP A 81 21.61 9.74 10.12
C ASP A 81 21.85 11.23 10.33
N THR A 82 20.83 12.03 10.03
CA THR A 82 20.83 13.48 10.27
C THR A 82 20.14 13.85 11.59
N GLY A 83 19.73 12.86 12.40
CA GLY A 83 19.03 13.04 13.67
C GLY A 83 17.51 13.18 13.52
N SER A 84 16.89 13.99 14.39
CA SER A 84 15.46 14.34 14.31
C SER A 84 15.28 15.78 13.79
N THR A 85 15.98 16.14 12.73
CA THR A 85 15.89 17.48 12.15
C THR A 85 14.64 17.62 11.26
N PRO A 86 14.19 18.86 10.95
CA PRO A 86 13.14 19.07 9.95
C PRO A 86 13.47 18.44 8.58
N ALA A 87 14.76 18.40 8.20
CA ALA A 87 15.22 17.73 6.98
C ALA A 87 15.07 16.19 7.05
N ASP A 88 15.14 15.61 8.25
CA ASP A 88 14.85 14.20 8.48
C ASP A 88 13.39 13.88 8.22
N VAL A 89 12.48 14.71 8.75
CA VAL A 89 11.04 14.57 8.56
C VAL A 89 10.67 14.71 7.09
N ARG A 90 11.13 15.76 6.39
CA ARG A 90 10.87 15.94 4.96
C ARG A 90 11.27 14.69 4.18
N GLY A 91 12.51 14.23 4.34
CA GLY A 91 12.95 13.06 3.58
C GLY A 91 12.27 11.75 4.02
N TYR A 92 11.78 11.66 5.26
CA TYR A 92 10.98 10.50 5.72
C TYR A 92 9.66 10.45 4.95
N LEU A 93 8.98 11.59 4.86
CA LEU A 93 7.76 11.76 4.06
C LEU A 93 8.05 11.50 2.58
N GLU A 94 9.06 12.14 1.98
CA GLU A 94 9.41 11.93 0.57
C GLU A 94 9.71 10.45 0.25
N THR A 95 10.41 9.74 1.16
CA THR A 95 10.66 8.30 0.98
C THR A 95 9.37 7.48 1.05
N PHE A 96 8.43 7.83 1.93
CA PHE A 96 7.10 7.21 1.96
C PHE A 96 6.36 7.43 0.64
N LEU A 97 6.40 8.66 0.12
CA LEU A 97 5.69 9.07 -1.09
C LEU A 97 6.21 8.34 -2.33
N ASP A 98 7.52 8.14 -2.41
CA ASP A 98 8.16 7.35 -3.47
C ASP A 98 7.83 5.85 -3.40
N GLU A 99 7.37 5.35 -2.26
CA GLU A 99 6.91 3.97 -2.12
C GLU A 99 5.40 3.85 -2.36
N ALA A 100 4.62 4.86 -1.96
CA ALA A 100 3.17 4.85 -2.03
C ALA A 100 2.62 5.24 -3.41
N LEU A 101 3.31 6.10 -4.16
CA LEU A 101 2.89 6.44 -5.53
C LEU A 101 3.09 5.25 -6.48
N PRO A 102 2.12 4.99 -7.39
CA PRO A 102 2.19 3.88 -8.34
C PRO A 102 3.19 4.18 -9.46
N SER A 103 4.47 4.13 -9.10
CA SER A 103 5.61 4.46 -9.97
C SER A 103 6.31 3.21 -10.52
N ASP A 104 5.93 2.03 -10.02
CA ASP A 104 6.36 0.72 -10.51
C ASP A 104 5.16 -0.25 -10.57
N GLU A 105 5.39 -1.44 -11.11
CA GLU A 105 4.33 -2.44 -11.32
C GLU A 105 3.74 -2.96 -10.00
N GLU A 106 4.54 -3.03 -8.93
CA GLU A 106 4.08 -3.55 -7.65
C GLU A 106 3.19 -2.53 -6.92
N SER A 107 3.63 -1.28 -6.82
CA SER A 107 2.85 -0.15 -6.28
C SER A 107 1.58 0.11 -7.11
N ALA A 108 1.65 -0.01 -8.43
CA ALA A 108 0.46 0.04 -9.29
C ALA A 108 -0.51 -1.12 -9.01
N THR A 109 0.01 -2.34 -8.83
CA THR A 109 -0.82 -3.52 -8.51
C THR A 109 -1.48 -3.39 -7.15
N PHE A 110 -0.74 -2.88 -6.15
CA PHE A 110 -1.27 -2.58 -4.82
C PHE A 110 -2.46 -1.62 -4.90
N HIS A 111 -2.29 -0.48 -5.56
CA HIS A 111 -3.33 0.53 -5.69
C HIS A 111 -4.59 -0.02 -6.39
N ARG A 112 -4.41 -0.76 -7.49
CA ARG A 112 -5.55 -1.41 -8.20
C ARG A 112 -6.27 -2.43 -7.33
N LEU A 113 -5.53 -3.27 -6.59
CA LEU A 113 -6.11 -4.28 -5.70
C LEU A 113 -6.92 -3.63 -4.59
N TRP A 114 -6.34 -2.61 -3.96
CA TRP A 114 -6.99 -1.86 -2.89
C TRP A 114 -8.29 -1.20 -3.38
N MET A 115 -8.26 -0.48 -4.50
CA MET A 115 -9.47 0.13 -5.09
C MET A 115 -10.54 -0.91 -5.44
N SER A 116 -10.12 -2.06 -6.00
CA SER A 116 -11.06 -3.13 -6.35
C SER A 116 -11.70 -3.76 -5.12
N TYR A 117 -10.94 -3.93 -4.04
CA TYR A 117 -11.46 -4.41 -2.77
C TYR A 117 -12.39 -3.38 -2.12
N ALA A 118 -12.04 -2.10 -2.17
CA ALA A 118 -12.87 -1.01 -1.65
C ALA A 118 -14.25 -0.96 -2.34
N ALA A 119 -14.26 -0.94 -3.68
CA ALA A 119 -15.48 -0.93 -4.47
C ALA A 119 -16.35 -2.17 -4.22
N LEU A 120 -15.73 -3.35 -4.07
CA LEU A 120 -16.47 -4.57 -3.77
C LEU A 120 -17.11 -4.49 -2.37
N ALA A 121 -16.36 -4.07 -1.36
CA ALA A 121 -16.82 -3.97 0.03
C ALA A 121 -17.94 -2.93 0.21
N GLU A 122 -18.04 -1.92 -0.65
CA GLU A 122 -19.16 -0.98 -0.69
C GLU A 122 -20.50 -1.66 -0.98
N THR A 123 -20.49 -2.62 -1.92
CA THR A 123 -21.70 -3.34 -2.36
C THR A 123 -21.94 -4.67 -1.64
N ASP A 124 -20.90 -5.25 -1.03
CA ASP A 124 -20.96 -6.52 -0.30
C ASP A 124 -20.64 -6.30 1.18
N HIS A 125 -21.69 -6.15 1.99
CA HIS A 125 -21.57 -5.93 3.44
C HIS A 125 -21.06 -7.15 4.21
N THR A 126 -20.89 -8.31 3.57
CA THR A 126 -20.28 -9.48 4.21
C THR A 126 -18.76 -9.40 4.23
N LEU A 127 -18.17 -8.50 3.46
CA LEU A 127 -16.73 -8.32 3.42
C LEU A 127 -16.20 -7.54 4.64
N PRO A 128 -15.12 -8.01 5.26
CA PRO A 128 -14.47 -7.26 6.33
C PRO A 128 -14.03 -5.87 5.88
N ARG A 129 -14.33 -4.85 6.68
CA ARG A 129 -13.85 -3.48 6.44
C ARG A 129 -12.46 -3.21 7.03
N ALA A 130 -12.04 -4.02 8.00
CA ALA A 130 -10.72 -3.94 8.63
C ALA A 130 -9.55 -3.75 7.64
N PRO A 131 -9.48 -4.47 6.49
CA PRO A 131 -8.40 -4.27 5.52
C PRO A 131 -8.35 -2.86 4.89
N LEU A 132 -9.49 -2.17 4.83
CA LEU A 132 -9.60 -0.81 4.29
C LEU A 132 -9.37 0.26 5.35
N THR A 133 -9.35 -0.11 6.64
CA THR A 133 -9.24 0.83 7.75
C THR A 133 -7.91 0.71 8.48
N ASP A 134 -7.41 -0.51 8.69
CA ASP A 134 -6.31 -0.76 9.62
C ASP A 134 -4.97 -0.33 9.04
N GLY A 135 -4.72 -0.66 7.77
CA GLY A 135 -3.52 -0.20 7.04
C GLY A 135 -3.41 1.33 6.96
N PRO A 136 -4.46 2.03 6.47
CA PRO A 136 -4.48 3.49 6.43
C PRO A 136 -4.30 4.14 7.81
N ARG A 137 -4.97 3.63 8.85
CA ARG A 137 -4.82 4.17 10.22
C ARG A 137 -3.40 4.02 10.76
N GLU A 138 -2.75 2.90 10.50
CA GLU A 138 -1.36 2.70 10.93
C GLU A 138 -0.41 3.64 10.18
N LEU A 139 -0.63 3.87 8.88
CA LEU A 139 0.14 4.85 8.11
C LEU A 139 -0.10 6.27 8.61
N GLU A 140 -1.35 6.67 8.85
CA GLU A 140 -1.69 7.98 9.43
C GLU A 140 -0.98 8.18 10.77
N ARG A 141 -0.98 7.18 11.65
CA ARG A 141 -0.28 7.23 12.94
C ARG A 141 1.23 7.40 12.78
N LEU A 142 1.86 6.69 11.84
CA LEU A 142 3.31 6.79 11.58
C LEU A 142 3.68 8.16 11.00
N LEU A 143 2.90 8.65 10.05
CA LEU A 143 3.11 9.95 9.42
C LEU A 143 2.84 11.10 10.41
N GLY A 144 1.79 10.98 11.24
CA GLY A 144 1.45 11.95 12.29
C GLY A 144 2.56 12.07 13.34
N ALA A 145 3.14 10.94 13.75
CA ALA A 145 4.29 10.94 14.65
C ALA A 145 5.53 11.66 14.05
N ALA A 146 5.77 11.50 12.74
CA ALA A 146 6.85 12.22 12.06
C ALA A 146 6.54 13.72 11.93
N LEU A 147 5.30 14.08 11.60
CA LEU A 147 4.83 15.46 11.46
C LEU A 147 4.81 16.21 12.81
N ALA A 148 4.55 15.52 13.92
CA ALA A 148 4.59 16.10 15.26
C ALA A 148 6.01 16.55 15.68
N ALA A 149 7.06 16.01 15.05
CA ALA A 149 8.44 16.44 15.23
C ALA A 149 8.86 17.53 14.23
N ALA A 150 7.97 17.95 13.33
CA ALA A 150 8.25 18.92 12.28
C ALA A 150 7.88 20.35 12.70
N PRO A 151 8.48 21.38 12.08
CA PRO A 151 8.10 22.77 12.30
C PRO A 151 6.82 23.08 11.52
N LEU A 152 5.68 22.57 11.99
CA LEU A 152 4.39 22.83 11.35
C LEU A 152 3.89 24.27 11.62
N PRO A 153 3.05 24.82 10.73
CA PRO A 153 2.38 26.10 10.94
C PRO A 153 1.63 26.15 12.27
N ALA A 154 1.54 27.33 12.87
CA ALA A 154 0.79 27.53 14.11
C ALA A 154 -0.69 27.08 13.96
N GLY A 155 -1.12 26.17 14.83
CA GLY A 155 -2.48 25.62 14.83
C GLY A 155 -2.69 24.45 13.88
N ALA A 156 -1.66 23.98 13.16
CA ALA A 156 -1.73 22.73 12.41
C ALA A 156 -1.80 21.53 13.38
N ASP A 157 -2.64 20.57 13.05
CA ASP A 157 -2.75 19.29 13.77
C ASP A 157 -1.98 18.21 12.98
N PRO A 158 -0.92 17.60 13.54
CA PRO A 158 -0.12 16.58 12.87
C PRO A 158 -0.94 15.39 12.35
N ASP A 159 -1.98 14.98 13.07
CA ASP A 159 -2.80 13.82 12.69
C ASP A 159 -3.73 14.17 11.52
N LEU A 160 -4.28 15.39 11.49
CA LEU A 160 -5.04 15.87 10.34
C LEU A 160 -4.15 16.09 9.11
N GLU A 161 -2.91 16.55 9.30
CA GLU A 161 -1.94 16.69 8.22
C GLU A 161 -1.51 15.32 7.67
N ALA A 162 -1.36 14.31 8.52
CA ALA A 162 -1.10 12.94 8.09
C ALA A 162 -2.25 12.37 7.25
N ALA A 163 -3.50 12.53 7.72
CA ALA A 163 -4.68 12.13 6.97
C ALA A 163 -4.77 12.88 5.63
N ARG A 164 -4.50 14.19 5.61
CA ARG A 164 -4.48 15.00 4.39
C ARG A 164 -3.43 14.50 3.39
N LEU A 165 -2.22 14.22 3.86
CA LEU A 165 -1.13 13.70 3.03
C LEU A 165 -1.48 12.32 2.44
N LEU A 166 -1.98 11.40 3.26
CA LEU A 166 -2.34 10.06 2.80
C LEU A 166 -3.45 10.09 1.73
N ASN A 167 -4.48 10.91 1.94
CA ASN A 167 -5.57 11.08 0.96
C ASN A 167 -5.10 11.78 -0.32
N LEU A 168 -4.19 12.75 -0.23
CA LEU A 168 -3.55 13.38 -1.38
C LEU A 168 -2.81 12.32 -2.23
N VAL A 169 -2.01 11.47 -1.59
CA VAL A 169 -1.28 10.39 -2.26
C VAL A 169 -2.22 9.41 -2.92
N HIS A 170 -3.28 9.01 -2.24
CA HIS A 170 -4.27 8.09 -2.80
C HIS A 170 -4.94 8.67 -4.07
N GLY A 171 -5.42 9.93 -4.00
CA GLY A 171 -6.01 10.61 -5.15
C GLY A 171 -5.03 10.83 -6.30
N LEU A 172 -3.77 11.14 -5.97
CA LEU A 172 -2.70 11.26 -6.96
C LEU A 172 -2.40 9.93 -7.64
N GLY A 173 -2.32 8.84 -6.88
CA GLY A 173 -2.10 7.49 -7.39
C GLY A 173 -3.21 7.04 -8.35
N THR A 174 -4.48 7.31 -8.02
CA THR A 174 -5.60 7.07 -8.94
C THR A 174 -5.44 7.86 -10.24
N GLY A 175 -5.06 9.15 -10.15
CA GLY A 175 -4.82 9.97 -11.33
C GLY A 175 -3.64 9.49 -12.19
N VAL A 176 -2.59 8.96 -11.57
CA VAL A 176 -1.45 8.35 -12.30
C VAL A 176 -1.92 7.13 -13.09
N LEU A 177 -2.64 6.20 -12.44
CA LEU A 177 -3.14 5.01 -13.11
C LEU A 177 -4.21 5.30 -14.16
N ALA A 178 -4.96 6.39 -14.01
CA ALA A 178 -5.93 6.86 -14.98
C ALA A 178 -5.29 7.61 -16.16
N GLY A 179 -3.96 7.83 -16.16
CA GLY A 179 -3.26 8.59 -17.19
C GLY A 179 -3.52 10.10 -17.15
N GLN A 180 -4.10 10.62 -16.07
CA GLN A 180 -4.31 12.07 -15.88
C GLN A 180 -3.01 12.82 -15.63
N ARG A 181 -1.99 12.12 -15.12
CA ARG A 181 -0.67 12.64 -14.80
C ARG A 181 0.35 11.52 -14.79
N THR A 182 1.61 11.84 -14.99
CA THR A 182 2.74 10.95 -14.76
C THR A 182 3.05 10.83 -13.27
N ALA A 183 3.85 9.81 -12.89
CA ALA A 183 4.33 9.68 -11.52
C ALA A 183 5.18 10.89 -11.08
N ASP A 184 5.94 11.49 -11.98
CA ASP A 184 6.77 12.66 -11.68
C ASP A 184 5.94 13.93 -11.47
N GLU A 185 4.87 14.12 -12.24
CA GLU A 185 3.90 15.20 -12.00
C GLU A 185 3.17 15.01 -10.66
N ALA A 186 2.81 13.78 -10.30
CA ALA A 186 2.25 13.49 -8.98
C ALA A 186 3.25 13.81 -7.86
N ARG A 187 4.53 13.42 -8.00
CA ARG A 187 5.60 13.79 -7.05
C ARG A 187 5.72 15.30 -6.90
N ALA A 188 5.62 16.07 -7.99
CA ALA A 188 5.70 17.52 -7.95
C ALA A 188 4.57 18.14 -7.11
N VAL A 189 3.33 17.64 -7.24
CA VAL A 189 2.18 18.10 -6.42
C VAL A 189 2.41 17.80 -4.94
N VAL A 190 2.93 16.62 -4.63
CA VAL A 190 3.24 16.25 -3.24
C VAL A 190 4.35 17.11 -2.66
N ARG A 191 5.43 17.36 -3.40
CA ARG A 191 6.51 18.25 -2.96
C ARG A 191 6.00 19.66 -2.68
N TYR A 192 5.20 20.21 -3.60
CA TYR A 192 4.54 21.51 -3.39
C TYR A 192 3.72 21.55 -2.09
N HIS A 193 3.01 20.46 -1.80
CA HIS A 193 2.28 20.34 -0.54
C HIS A 193 3.22 20.29 0.67
N LEU A 194 4.30 19.50 0.63
CA LEU A 194 5.28 19.43 1.72
C LEU A 194 5.98 20.78 1.96
N ASP A 195 6.35 21.50 0.91
CA ASP A 195 6.95 22.84 1.00
C ASP A 195 6.05 23.77 1.82
N ARG A 196 4.74 23.76 1.55
CA ARG A 196 3.78 24.59 2.29
C ARG A 196 3.51 24.14 3.73
N THR A 197 3.65 22.85 4.00
CA THR A 197 3.35 22.26 5.32
C THR A 197 4.55 22.31 6.26
N LEU A 198 5.78 22.31 5.73
CA LEU A 198 7.02 22.24 6.52
C LEU A 198 7.83 23.55 6.54
N GLU A 199 7.55 24.50 5.64
CA GLU A 199 8.29 25.77 5.55
C GLU A 199 7.41 27.01 5.82
N GLY A 200 6.11 26.81 6.10
CA GLY A 200 5.16 27.85 6.47
C GLY A 200 5.00 27.98 7.98
#